data_AF-A0A6B0X4S8-F1
#
_entry.id   AF-A0A6B0X4S8-F1
#
_cell.length_a   1.000
_cell.length_b   1.000
_cell.length_c   1.000
_cell.angle_alpha   90.00
_cell.angle_beta   90.00
_cell.angle_gamma   90.00
#
_symmetry.space_group_name_H-M   'P 1'
#
loop_
_entity.id
_entity.type
_entity.pdbx_description
1 polymer ?
#
loop_
_entity_poly.entity_id
_entity_poly.type
_entity_poly.pdbx_seq_one_letter_code
_entity_poly.pdbx_strand_id
1 'polypeptide(L)' 'MVNDFPVAIQDFAGMFVEMQDKRHRADYDPDEVSYKSEVLEDIDEAEDILSRFQKVPVKYRRAFAVYVLLELRKD' A
#
# COMPACT_ATOMS: atom_id res chain seq x y z
N MET A 1 -1.54 -0.42 16.37
CA MET A 1 -1.44 -1.31 15.20
C MET A 1 -1.97 -0.58 13.98
N VAL A 2 -1.72 -1.04 12.75
CA VAL A 2 -2.19 -0.33 11.53
C VAL A 2 -3.71 -0.06 11.55
N ASN A 3 -4.48 -0.94 12.21
CA ASN A 3 -5.93 -0.85 12.40
C ASN A 3 -6.40 0.38 13.21
N ASP A 4 -5.49 1.09 13.90
CA ASP A 4 -5.81 2.31 14.66
C ASP A 4 -5.78 3.57 13.78
N PHE A 5 -5.31 3.45 12.54
CA PHE A 5 -5.30 4.55 11.57
C PHE A 5 -6.64 4.68 10.83
N PRO A 6 -6.94 5.84 10.21
CA PRO A 6 -8.09 5.96 9.31
C PRO A 6 -8.10 4.88 8.23
N VAL A 7 -9.29 4.43 7.83
CA VAL A 7 -9.48 3.35 6.83
C VAL A 7 -8.63 3.58 5.57
N ALA A 8 -8.61 4.80 5.03
CA ALA A 8 -7.80 5.11 3.84
C ALA A 8 -6.27 4.89 4.02
N ILE A 9 -5.73 4.95 5.25
CA ILE A 9 -4.34 4.58 5.52
C ILE A 9 -4.19 3.06 5.61
N GLN A 10 -5.17 2.35 6.16
CA GLN A 10 -5.17 0.89 6.21
C GLN A 10 -5.23 0.30 4.79
N ASP A 11 -6.13 0.81 3.95
CA ASP A 11 -6.25 0.40 2.55
C ASP A 11 -4.97 0.67 1.78
N PHE A 12 -4.37 1.86 1.97
CA PHE A 12 -3.07 2.18 1.37
C PHE A 12 -1.98 1.20 1.81
N ALA A 13 -1.89 0.88 3.10
CA ALA A 13 -0.89 -0.05 3.62
C ALA A 13 -1.07 -1.46 3.04
N GLY A 14 -2.31 -1.94 2.95
CA GLY A 14 -2.62 -3.25 2.36
C GLY A 14 -2.26 -3.30 0.87
N MET A 15 -2.77 -2.33 0.10
CA MET A 15 -2.51 -2.23 -1.34
C MET A 15 -1.02 -2.08 -1.64
N PHE A 16 -0.27 -1.33 -0.83
CA PHE A 16 1.17 -1.18 -1.02
C PHE A 16 1.92 -2.51 -0.93
N VAL A 17 1.57 -3.35 0.06
CA VAL A 17 2.18 -4.69 0.22
C VAL A 17 1.77 -5.59 -0.93
N GLU A 18 0.49 -5.60 -1.31
CA GLU A 18 0.00 -6.41 -2.43
C GLU A 18 0.71 -6.07 -3.74
N MET A 19 0.85 -4.78 -4.05
CA MET A 19 1.55 -4.33 -5.27
C MET A 19 3.05 -4.62 -5.20
N GLN A 20 3.66 -4.58 -4.02
CA GLN A 20 5.04 -4.99 -3.83
C GLN A 20 5.24 -6.48 -4.14
N ASP A 21 4.31 -7.32 -3.68
CA ASP A 21 4.34 -8.76 -3.93
C ASP A 21 4.07 -9.09 -5.41
N LYS A 22 3.09 -8.41 -6.03
CA LYS A 22 2.85 -8.53 -7.48
C LYS A 22 4.08 -8.13 -8.29
N ARG A 23 4.73 -7.01 -7.96
CA ARG A 23 5.99 -6.61 -8.60
C ARG A 23 7.08 -7.65 -8.38
N HIS A 24 7.20 -8.20 -7.18
CA HIS A 24 8.20 -9.22 -6.89
C HIS A 24 8.01 -10.47 -7.77
N ARG A 25 6.77 -10.96 -7.93
CA ARG A 25 6.50 -12.07 -8.84
C ARG A 25 6.80 -11.70 -10.29
N ALA A 26 6.34 -10.54 -10.75
CA ALA A 26 6.60 -10.08 -12.12
C ALA A 26 8.11 -9.94 -12.43
N ASP A 27 8.92 -9.54 -11.45
CA ASP A 27 10.36 -9.37 -11.63
C ASP A 27 11.15 -10.69 -11.56
N TYR A 28 10.68 -11.68 -10.77
CA TYR A 28 11.50 -12.82 -10.37
C TYR A 28 10.91 -14.21 -10.65
N ASP A 29 9.60 -14.33 -10.90
CA ASP A 29 8.96 -15.60 -11.23
C ASP A 29 8.82 -15.74 -12.76
N PRO A 30 9.57 -16.66 -13.40
CA PRO A 30 9.52 -16.83 -14.85
C PRO A 30 8.20 -17.41 -15.35
N ASP A 31 7.38 -17.99 -14.46
CA ASP A 31 6.07 -18.56 -14.78
C ASP A 31 4.92 -17.57 -14.46
N GLU A 32 5.20 -16.39 -13.90
CA GLU A 32 4.18 -15.36 -13.65
C GLU A 32 3.63 -14.82 -14.98
N VAL A 33 2.33 -14.92 -15.15
CA VAL A 33 1.60 -14.37 -16.29
C VAL A 33 0.51 -13.45 -15.76
N SER A 34 0.45 -12.22 -16.27
CA SER A 34 -0.60 -11.26 -15.93
C SER A 34 -1.44 -10.93 -17.16
N TYR A 35 -2.76 -10.85 -16.99
CA TYR A 35 -3.62 -10.35 -18.04
C TYR A 35 -3.60 -8.82 -18.08
N LYS A 36 -3.63 -8.25 -19.28
CA LYS A 36 -3.68 -6.79 -19.44
C LYS A 36 -4.84 -6.15 -18.66
N SER A 37 -6.00 -6.80 -18.61
CA SER A 37 -7.16 -6.32 -17.86
C SER A 37 -6.90 -6.25 -16.37
N GLU A 38 -6.27 -7.27 -15.78
CA GLU A 38 -5.94 -7.30 -14.36
C GLU A 38 -4.95 -6.19 -13.99
N VAL A 39 -3.93 -5.97 -14.84
CA VAL A 39 -2.95 -4.91 -14.61
C VAL A 39 -3.61 -3.52 -14.70
N LEU A 40 -4.59 -3.34 -15.58
CA LEU A 40 -5.33 -2.08 -15.66
C LEU A 40 -6.21 -1.86 -14.43
N GLU A 41 -6.88 -2.91 -13.93
CA GLU A 41 -7.64 -2.84 -12.68
C GLU A 41 -6.74 -2.49 -11.48
N ASP A 42 -5.55 -3.10 -11.40
CA ASP A 42 -4.56 -2.80 -10.37
C ASP A 42 -4.10 -1.33 -10.40
N ILE A 43 -3.91 -0.78 -11.59
CA ILE A 43 -3.56 0.64 -11.78
C ILE A 43 -4.70 1.54 -11.28
N ASP A 44 -5.93 1.27 -11.74
CA ASP A 44 -7.09 2.07 -11.37
C ASP A 44 -7.34 2.04 -9.85
N GLU A 45 -7.19 0.88 -9.22
CA GLU A 45 -7.35 0.73 -7.77
C GLU A 45 -6.23 1.43 -6.99
N ALA A 46 -4.97 1.30 -7.44
CA ALA A 46 -3.84 1.99 -6.83
C ALA A 46 -4.00 3.51 -6.91
N GLU A 47 -4.49 4.06 -8.02
CA GLU A 47 -4.75 5.48 -8.19
C GLU A 47 -5.87 5.98 -7.26
N ASP A 48 -6.97 5.24 -7.10
CA ASP A 48 -8.05 5.60 -6.16
C ASP A 48 -7.54 5.60 -4.70
N ILE A 49 -6.82 4.55 -4.32
CA ILE A 49 -6.28 4.41 -2.96
C ILE A 49 -5.27 5.53 -2.66
N LEU A 50 -4.40 5.88 -3.61
CA LEU A 50 -3.48 7.01 -3.47
C LEU A 50 -4.22 8.33 -3.32
N SER A 51 -5.27 8.56 -4.12
CA SER A 51 -6.12 9.75 -4.04
C SER A 51 -6.80 9.87 -2.67
N ARG A 52 -7.35 8.78 -2.15
CA ARG A 52 -7.96 8.71 -0.82
C ARG A 52 -6.94 8.96 0.29
N PHE A 53 -5.77 8.31 0.21
CA PHE A 53 -4.68 8.50 1.17
C PHE A 53 -4.21 9.95 1.23
N GLN A 54 -4.04 10.62 0.08
CA GLN A 54 -3.59 12.01 0.02
C GLN A 54 -4.58 12.99 0.66
N LYS A 55 -5.88 12.69 0.61
CA LYS A 55 -6.95 13.48 1.26
C LYS A 55 -6.99 13.30 2.78
N VAL A 56 -6.32 12.29 3.34
CA VAL A 56 -6.25 12.09 4.79
C VAL A 56 -5.53 13.29 5.45
N PRO A 57 -6.05 13.80 6.59
CA PRO A 57 -5.41 14.88 7.32
C PRO A 57 -3.93 14.59 7.62
N VAL A 58 -3.07 15.59 7.42
CA VAL A 58 -1.61 15.48 7.51
C VAL A 58 -1.14 14.85 8.84
N LYS A 59 -1.85 15.10 9.94
CA LYS A 59 -1.52 14.51 11.25
C LYS A 59 -1.50 12.97 11.23
N TYR A 60 -2.44 12.33 10.54
CA TYR A 60 -2.50 10.87 10.45
C TYR A 60 -1.44 10.33 9.49
N ARG A 61 -1.20 11.01 8.36
CA ARG A 61 -0.12 10.64 7.42
C ARG A 61 1.26 10.72 8.07
N ARG A 62 1.52 11.75 8.88
CA ARG A 62 2.77 11.86 9.67
C ARG A 62 2.89 10.77 10.72
N ALA A 63 1.82 10.52 11.47
CA ALA A 63 1.80 9.45 12.46
C ALA A 63 2.06 8.08 11.81
N PHE A 64 1.49 7.84 10.63
CA PHE A 64 1.73 6.61 9.85
C PHE A 64 3.18 6.53 9.37
N ALA A 65 3.75 7.61 8.84
CA ALA A 65 5.16 7.64 8.46
C ALA A 65 6.09 7.34 9.64
N VAL A 66 5.82 7.91 10.81
CA VAL A 66 6.57 7.61 12.05
C VAL A 66 6.41 6.14 12.44
N TYR A 67 5.20 5.61 12.39
CA TYR A 67 4.91 4.20 12.67
C TYR A 67 5.67 3.23 11.74
N VAL A 68 5.80 3.57 10.46
CA VAL A 68 6.50 2.74 9.47
C VAL A 68 8.02 2.89 9.56
N LEU A 69 8.52 4.10 9.76
CA LEU A 69 9.96 4.40 9.68
C LEU A 69 10.71 4.21 10.99
N LEU A 70 10.03 4.34 12.13
CA LEU A 70 10.66 4.11 13.43
C LEU A 70 10.34 2.69 13.86
N GLU A 71 11.38 1.87 14.01
CA GLU A 71 11.25 0.65 14.80
C GLU A 71 10.73 1.05 16.18
N LEU A 72 9.58 0.51 16.57
CA LEU A 72 9.16 0.54 17.96
C LEU A 72 10.26 -0.17 18.74
N ARG A 73 11.13 0.61 19.39
CA ARG A 73 12.17 0.10 20.27
C ARG A 73 11.50 -0.84 21.26
N LYS A 74 11.76 -2.14 21.11
CA LYS A 74 11.42 -3.14 22.11
C LYS A 74 12.45 -2.97 23.22
N ASP A 75 12.01 -2.43 24.36
CA ASP A 75 12.78 -2.52 25.60
C ASP A 75 12.83 -3.97 26.10
#